data_AF-A0A1I6LKF8-F1
#
_entry.id   AF-A0A1I6LKF8-F1
#
_cell.length_a   1.000
_cell.length_b   1.000
_cell.length_c   1.000
_cell.angle_alpha   90.00
_cell.angle_beta   90.00
_cell.angle_gamma   90.00
#
_symmetry.space_group_name_H-M   'P 1'
#
loop_
_entity.id
_entity.type
_entity.pdbx_description
1 polymer ?
#
loop_
_entity_poly.entity_id
_entity_poly.type
_entity_poly.pdbx_seq_one_letter_code
_entity_poly.pdbx_strand_id
1 'polypeptide(L)'
;MREKGKKRILVLLFFMLFSIAVMLPKENVKAVTSGFWTDRGNFTDRWYDAATGLDYQGNTGTEGDPYVISNEKDLAALSYYSNLNPSAGGSNFSGKYIEFDVYGIDLSNYEWTGIGSSYPFYGNIIGNDVNIYNVLIGGCGQSQDYTYVGFFGSSYGQVADVNLYKINYVADFSTYVGGFAAIAGGKMKSCTVEGKIYAAEAPLKVLGGFIGEGMEIETVKMCDADVYIYVKNISSVPDIAGFMARGKGYFKNCYSINNINVVKSIVLNVGGFIGDGNAGTKVVGSKVSKAIQITEDCNITNVGGFAGSNLGSAEYCNSYIKIQSSKSFIAFVGGFIGASLVNDAFYQCDVRNVIQLDETTCKAVGGFFGFAARISQSECNAEGTVFVELCGYAGGFGGLAERCELGYNSAKEDVTAKNAEAGYGCAGGFIGFCCDSCVKLCNEQGTVNVGNGFNVGGFYGWVARGTTIITYTITDIYSGNNCRAGGYAGYYDGEMIGDSYCTGIVSANGSSLVGGAIGYTSGNDQIRSLFWNKDKQQIVNGVIRTNNVAFGNGNSSPNVTGVSDGDMRGRVFVDMLNNTGFYSNWTNDYLGGYPYYLD
;
A
#
# COMPACT_ATOMS: atom_id res chain seq x y z
N MET A 1 -18.53 4.09 -61.76
CA MET A 1 -17.07 4.35 -61.73
C MET A 1 -16.68 4.76 -60.32
N ARG A 2 -15.75 4.02 -59.72
CA ARG A 2 -14.79 4.29 -58.62
C ARG A 2 -15.22 5.21 -57.46
N GLU A 3 -15.40 4.65 -56.26
CA GLU A 3 -14.42 4.57 -55.13
C GLU A 3 -14.41 5.86 -54.30
N LYS A 4 -14.32 5.91 -52.96
CA LYS A 4 -14.05 4.92 -51.90
C LYS A 4 -14.36 5.62 -50.55
N GLY A 5 -14.86 4.85 -49.58
CA GLY A 5 -14.43 4.96 -48.18
C GLY A 5 -15.05 6.06 -47.29
N LYS A 6 -15.87 5.65 -46.33
CA LYS A 6 -15.48 5.64 -44.90
C LYS A 6 -16.56 4.95 -44.07
N LYS A 7 -16.09 3.93 -43.35
CA LYS A 7 -16.80 3.08 -42.38
C LYS A 7 -17.48 3.95 -41.31
N ARG A 8 -18.80 3.85 -41.18
CA ARG A 8 -19.50 4.24 -39.95
C ARG A 8 -19.51 3.02 -39.03
N ILE A 9 -18.61 3.03 -38.06
CA ILE A 9 -18.61 2.07 -36.95
C ILE A 9 -19.74 2.47 -36.02
N LEU A 10 -20.73 1.58 -35.98
CA LEU A 10 -21.82 1.51 -35.02
C LEU A 10 -21.20 1.30 -33.63
N VAL A 11 -21.18 2.34 -32.79
CA VAL A 11 -20.81 2.23 -31.37
C VAL A 11 -21.97 1.55 -30.65
N LEU A 12 -22.00 0.23 -30.78
CA LEU A 12 -22.73 -0.68 -29.91
C LEU A 12 -21.82 -0.89 -28.70
N LEU A 13 -22.01 -0.04 -27.68
CA LEU A 13 -21.39 -0.19 -26.36
C LEU A 13 -22.07 -1.38 -25.69
N PHE A 14 -21.58 -2.56 -26.07
CA PHE A 14 -21.93 -3.84 -25.46
C PHE A 14 -21.45 -3.79 -24.01
N PHE A 15 -22.41 -3.89 -23.08
CA PHE A 15 -22.20 -4.42 -21.75
C PHE A 15 -21.36 -5.70 -21.86
N MET A 16 -20.06 -5.61 -21.58
CA MET A 16 -19.25 -6.78 -21.27
C MET A 16 -19.15 -6.85 -19.76
N LEU A 17 -20.16 -7.51 -19.18
CA LEU A 17 -20.04 -8.27 -17.94
C LEU A 17 -18.81 -9.16 -18.07
N PHE A 18 -17.65 -8.66 -17.63
CA PHE A 18 -16.58 -9.54 -17.18
C PHE A 18 -17.00 -10.05 -15.80
N SER A 19 -17.84 -11.08 -15.79
CA SER A 19 -17.74 -12.09 -14.75
C SER A 19 -16.35 -12.69 -14.88
N ILE A 20 -15.39 -12.17 -14.11
CA ILE A 20 -14.10 -12.83 -13.89
C ILE A 20 -14.45 -14.10 -13.13
N ALA A 21 -14.74 -15.17 -13.86
CA ALA A 21 -14.50 -16.50 -13.35
C ALA A 21 -12.99 -16.55 -13.12
N VAL A 22 -12.57 -16.38 -11.86
CA VAL A 22 -11.22 -16.70 -11.41
C VAL A 22 -11.06 -18.21 -11.63
N MET A 23 -10.69 -18.60 -12.84
CA MET A 23 -10.17 -19.93 -13.10
C MET A 23 -8.81 -19.98 -12.41
N LEU A 24 -8.80 -20.53 -11.19
CA LEU A 24 -7.57 -21.07 -10.62
C LEU A 24 -6.97 -22.00 -11.69
N PRO A 25 -5.73 -21.79 -12.16
CA PRO A 25 -5.09 -22.78 -12.99
C PRO A 25 -5.02 -24.06 -12.18
N LYS A 26 -5.73 -25.09 -12.65
CA LYS A 26 -5.68 -26.44 -12.10
C LYS A 26 -4.32 -27.02 -12.49
N GLU A 27 -3.28 -26.61 -11.77
CA GLU A 27 -1.98 -27.26 -11.85
C GLU A 27 -2.11 -28.67 -11.27
N ASN A 28 -1.51 -29.62 -11.97
CA ASN A 28 -1.46 -31.02 -11.56
C ASN A 28 -0.56 -31.15 -10.32
N VAL A 29 -1.13 -30.90 -9.14
CA VAL A 29 -0.52 -31.31 -7.87
C VAL A 29 -0.49 -32.84 -7.89
N LYS A 30 0.71 -33.44 -7.78
CA LYS A 30 0.84 -34.88 -7.54
C LYS A 30 -0.07 -35.23 -6.35
N ALA A 31 -0.85 -36.30 -6.46
CA ALA A 31 -1.68 -36.76 -5.35
C ALA A 31 -0.78 -37.02 -4.13
N VAL A 32 -1.05 -36.29 -3.05
CA VAL A 32 -0.31 -36.37 -1.79
C VAL A 32 -0.56 -37.75 -1.18
N THR A 33 0.50 -38.45 -0.79
CA THR A 33 0.37 -39.64 0.05
C THR A 33 -0.12 -39.22 1.44
N SER A 34 -1.15 -39.89 1.97
CA SER A 34 -1.71 -39.55 3.29
C SER A 34 -0.64 -39.62 4.39
N GLY A 35 -0.49 -38.56 5.20
CA GLY A 35 0.41 -38.52 6.35
C GLY A 35 1.27 -37.26 6.41
N PHE A 36 2.09 -37.18 7.45
CA PHE A 36 2.95 -36.03 7.77
C PHE A 36 4.43 -36.40 7.72
N TRP A 37 5.29 -35.42 7.43
CA TRP A 37 6.75 -35.59 7.53
C TRP A 37 7.22 -35.96 8.93
N THR A 38 6.46 -35.57 9.95
CA THR A 38 6.71 -35.88 11.37
C THR A 38 6.18 -37.24 11.81
N ASP A 39 5.51 -38.00 10.92
CA ASP A 39 5.10 -39.37 11.22
C ASP A 39 6.32 -40.31 11.29
N ARG A 40 6.23 -41.30 12.17
CA ARG A 40 7.32 -42.27 12.37
C ARG A 40 7.66 -42.99 11.07
N GLY A 41 8.94 -42.91 10.67
CA GLY A 41 9.46 -43.49 9.42
C GLY A 41 9.68 -42.47 8.30
N ASN A 42 9.06 -41.30 8.39
CA ASN A 42 9.18 -40.22 7.41
C ASN A 42 10.32 -39.24 7.72
N PHE A 43 10.79 -39.19 8.97
CA PHE A 43 11.97 -38.42 9.40
C PHE A 43 13.13 -39.33 9.86
N THR A 44 14.31 -38.76 10.03
CA THR A 44 15.51 -39.45 10.54
C THR A 44 15.38 -39.69 12.04
N ASP A 45 15.12 -40.94 12.44
CA ASP A 45 15.01 -41.31 13.86
C ASP A 45 16.35 -41.08 14.58
N ARG A 46 16.29 -40.46 15.77
CA ARG A 46 17.46 -40.05 16.56
C ARG A 46 18.40 -39.09 15.83
N TRP A 47 17.88 -38.27 14.91
CA TRP A 47 18.66 -37.18 14.32
C TRP A 47 19.27 -36.27 15.39
N TYR A 48 18.53 -35.97 16.47
CA TYR A 48 18.99 -35.26 17.65
C TYR A 48 18.83 -36.12 18.91
N ASP A 49 19.86 -36.14 19.76
CA ASP A 49 19.83 -36.78 21.07
C ASP A 49 19.89 -35.74 22.18
N ALA A 50 18.77 -35.54 22.89
CA ALA A 50 18.66 -34.61 24.00
C ALA A 50 19.55 -34.96 25.21
N ALA A 51 19.95 -36.23 25.37
CA ALA A 51 20.79 -36.65 26.50
C ALA A 51 22.25 -36.25 26.32
N THR A 52 22.75 -36.28 25.08
CA THR A 52 24.12 -35.92 24.73
C THR A 52 24.23 -34.51 24.16
N GLY A 53 23.14 -33.96 23.63
CA GLY A 53 23.11 -32.70 22.90
C GLY A 53 23.80 -32.78 21.54
N LEU A 54 23.93 -33.98 20.97
CA LEU A 54 24.56 -34.23 19.69
C LEU A 54 23.53 -34.56 18.61
N ASP A 55 23.87 -34.32 17.35
CA ASP A 55 23.15 -34.97 16.25
C ASP A 55 23.65 -36.41 16.02
N TYR A 56 23.02 -37.13 15.09
CA TYR A 56 23.38 -38.52 14.77
C TYR A 56 24.78 -38.67 14.13
N GLN A 57 25.39 -37.57 13.68
CA GLN A 57 26.75 -37.52 13.15
C GLN A 57 27.78 -37.19 14.23
N GLY A 58 27.33 -36.80 15.43
CA GLY A 58 28.17 -36.45 16.58
C GLY A 58 28.49 -34.96 16.68
N ASN A 59 27.85 -34.10 15.88
CA ASN A 59 28.08 -32.65 15.92
C ASN A 59 27.41 -32.03 17.16
N THR A 60 27.97 -30.96 17.69
CA THR A 60 27.57 -30.32 18.96
C THR A 60 26.55 -29.18 18.82
N GLY A 61 26.28 -28.75 17.59
CA GLY A 61 25.41 -27.62 17.26
C GLY A 61 26.01 -26.27 17.67
N THR A 62 27.33 -26.17 17.76
CA THR A 62 28.02 -24.88 17.94
C THR A 62 28.28 -24.23 16.58
N GLU A 63 28.66 -22.95 16.55
CA GLU A 63 28.91 -22.24 15.28
C GLU A 63 30.03 -22.89 14.46
N GLY A 64 31.06 -23.43 15.12
CA GLY A 64 32.16 -24.14 14.45
C GLY A 64 31.93 -25.64 14.24
N ASP A 65 30.79 -26.16 14.69
CA ASP A 65 30.42 -27.58 14.63
C ASP A 65 28.87 -27.70 14.66
N PRO A 66 28.19 -27.24 13.59
CA PRO A 66 26.73 -27.15 13.54
C PRO A 66 26.08 -28.54 13.37
N TYR A 67 24.81 -28.67 13.74
CA TYR A 67 24.02 -29.85 13.37
C TYR A 67 23.76 -29.85 11.86
N VAL A 68 23.75 -31.02 11.22
CA VAL A 68 23.69 -31.10 9.75
C VAL A 68 22.35 -31.62 9.24
N ILE A 69 21.83 -30.96 8.20
CA ILE A 69 20.69 -31.41 7.39
C ILE A 69 21.20 -31.79 6.01
N SER A 70 21.17 -33.08 5.66
CA SER A 70 21.66 -33.58 4.37
C SER A 70 20.53 -34.04 3.42
N ASN A 71 19.29 -34.18 3.91
CA ASN A 71 18.15 -34.64 3.12
C ASN A 71 16.80 -34.23 3.76
N GLU A 72 15.69 -34.55 3.07
CA GLU A 72 14.32 -34.28 3.51
C GLU A 72 13.99 -34.84 4.90
N LYS A 73 14.50 -36.04 5.22
CA LYS A 73 14.21 -36.72 6.48
C LYS A 73 14.91 -36.07 7.67
N ASP A 74 16.11 -35.52 7.47
CA ASP A 74 16.83 -34.75 8.49
C ASP A 74 16.10 -33.44 8.78
N LEU A 75 15.62 -32.75 7.73
CA LEU A 75 14.81 -31.54 7.88
C LEU A 75 13.48 -31.85 8.60
N ALA A 76 12.81 -32.94 8.23
CA ALA A 76 11.62 -33.40 8.92
C ALA A 76 11.90 -33.74 10.41
N ALA A 77 13.09 -34.26 10.72
CA ALA A 77 13.50 -34.55 12.08
C ALA A 77 13.68 -33.26 12.90
N LEU A 78 14.28 -32.21 12.32
CA LEU A 78 14.35 -30.89 12.96
C LEU A 78 12.95 -30.39 13.34
N SER A 79 11.98 -30.46 12.41
CA SER A 79 10.59 -30.11 12.70
C SER A 79 10.04 -30.94 13.86
N TYR A 80 10.20 -32.26 13.83
CA TYR A 80 9.74 -33.16 14.89
C TYR A 80 10.33 -32.80 16.26
N TYR A 81 11.67 -32.72 16.38
CA TYR A 81 12.35 -32.46 17.66
C TYR A 81 12.11 -31.03 18.19
N SER A 82 11.88 -30.05 17.30
CA SER A 82 11.52 -28.68 17.69
C SER A 82 10.13 -28.56 18.32
N ASN A 83 9.25 -29.52 18.00
CA ASN A 83 7.85 -29.54 18.43
C ASN A 83 7.61 -30.47 19.62
N LEU A 84 8.60 -31.26 20.02
CA LEU A 84 8.52 -32.10 21.21
C LEU A 84 8.75 -31.29 22.49
N ASN A 85 8.05 -31.69 23.56
CA ASN A 85 8.33 -31.18 24.89
C ASN A 85 9.79 -31.52 25.28
N PRO A 86 10.56 -30.61 25.89
CA PRO A 86 11.92 -30.90 26.34
C PRO A 86 12.03 -32.14 27.25
N SER A 87 11.03 -32.38 28.11
CA SER A 87 10.99 -33.59 28.96
C SER A 87 10.76 -34.89 28.18
N ALA A 88 10.29 -34.81 26.93
CA ALA A 88 10.11 -35.92 26.01
C ALA A 88 11.26 -36.04 24.98
N GLY A 89 12.37 -35.33 25.20
CA GLY A 89 13.54 -35.35 24.32
C GLY A 89 13.51 -34.32 23.19
N GLY A 90 12.63 -33.32 23.27
CA GLY A 90 12.63 -32.18 22.36
C GLY A 90 13.65 -31.09 22.73
N SER A 91 13.80 -30.11 21.84
CA SER A 91 14.66 -28.94 22.06
C SER A 91 14.12 -27.74 21.30
N ASN A 92 14.21 -26.55 21.88
CA ASN A 92 13.94 -25.30 21.17
C ASN A 92 15.17 -24.79 20.40
N PHE A 93 16.29 -25.50 20.47
CA PHE A 93 17.56 -25.20 19.81
C PHE A 93 18.17 -23.84 20.15
N SER A 94 17.83 -23.26 21.31
CA SER A 94 18.39 -21.98 21.73
C SER A 94 19.93 -21.99 21.77
N GLY A 95 20.55 -21.05 21.04
CA GLY A 95 22.00 -20.92 20.95
C GLY A 95 22.69 -22.00 20.10
N LYS A 96 21.92 -22.83 19.40
CA LYS A 96 22.44 -23.87 18.50
C LYS A 96 22.49 -23.40 17.05
N TYR A 97 23.37 -24.00 16.28
CA TYR A 97 23.54 -23.77 14.85
C TYR A 97 23.22 -25.04 14.07
N ILE A 98 22.47 -24.89 12.98
CA ILE A 98 22.04 -25.95 12.09
C ILE A 98 22.38 -25.53 10.66
N GLU A 99 23.10 -26.38 9.95
CA GLU A 99 23.60 -26.13 8.60
C GLU A 99 22.99 -27.09 7.58
N PHE A 100 22.63 -26.57 6.42
CA PHE A 100 22.25 -27.38 5.27
C PHE A 100 23.51 -27.76 4.46
N ASP A 101 23.75 -29.07 4.32
CA ASP A 101 24.80 -29.65 3.47
C ASP A 101 24.20 -30.22 2.17
N VAL A 102 23.15 -29.55 1.67
CA VAL A 102 22.43 -29.96 0.46
C VAL A 102 21.88 -28.72 -0.25
N TYR A 103 21.88 -28.76 -1.57
CA TYR A 103 21.40 -27.63 -2.39
C TYR A 103 19.89 -27.60 -2.61
N GLY A 104 19.19 -28.72 -2.37
CA GLY A 104 17.75 -28.77 -2.55
C GLY A 104 17.06 -29.95 -1.87
N ILE A 105 15.81 -29.71 -1.48
CA ILE A 105 14.96 -30.65 -0.73
C ILE A 105 13.56 -30.61 -1.35
N ASP A 106 12.96 -31.77 -1.63
CA ASP A 106 11.58 -31.88 -2.14
C ASP A 106 10.64 -32.47 -1.09
N LEU A 107 9.73 -31.64 -0.56
CA LEU A 107 8.79 -32.04 0.48
C LEU A 107 7.45 -32.60 -0.06
N SER A 108 7.34 -32.91 -1.35
CA SER A 108 6.07 -33.30 -2.00
C SER A 108 5.43 -34.62 -1.51
N ASN A 109 6.15 -35.46 -0.76
CA ASN A 109 5.65 -36.77 -0.35
C ASN A 109 4.63 -36.71 0.80
N TYR A 110 4.73 -35.72 1.70
CA TYR A 110 3.91 -35.65 2.90
C TYR A 110 3.57 -34.21 3.25
N GLU A 111 2.57 -34.03 4.11
CA GLU A 111 2.25 -32.72 4.64
C GLU A 111 3.34 -32.26 5.63
N TRP A 112 3.64 -30.96 5.60
CA TRP A 112 4.62 -30.31 6.45
C TRP A 112 4.02 -29.92 7.79
N THR A 113 4.74 -30.21 8.87
CA THR A 113 4.51 -29.60 10.19
C THR A 113 5.55 -28.51 10.39
N GLY A 114 5.12 -27.29 10.69
CA GLY A 114 6.01 -26.15 10.85
C GLY A 114 7.06 -26.36 11.94
N ILE A 115 8.30 -25.93 11.70
CA ILE A 115 9.34 -25.92 12.74
C ILE A 115 8.91 -24.96 13.85
N GLY A 116 8.85 -25.45 15.09
CA GLY A 116 8.40 -24.68 16.23
C GLY A 116 6.93 -24.25 16.21
N SER A 117 6.04 -25.08 15.64
CA SER A 117 4.59 -24.91 15.71
C SER A 117 4.01 -25.15 17.09
N SER A 118 4.62 -26.02 17.90
CA SER A 118 4.17 -26.33 19.28
C SER A 118 4.98 -25.60 20.34
N TYR A 119 6.27 -25.36 20.08
CA TYR A 119 7.18 -24.62 20.96
C TYR A 119 8.03 -23.66 20.12
N PRO A 120 8.28 -22.41 20.55
CA PRO A 120 9.05 -21.47 19.73
C PRO A 120 10.46 -21.98 19.44
N PHE A 121 10.90 -21.83 18.18
CA PHE A 121 12.23 -22.23 17.73
C PHE A 121 13.23 -21.07 17.86
N TYR A 122 14.38 -21.32 18.50
CA TYR A 122 15.44 -20.33 18.77
C TYR A 122 16.79 -20.72 18.14
N GLY A 123 16.82 -21.73 17.28
CA GLY A 123 18.03 -22.15 16.58
C GLY A 123 18.45 -21.19 15.47
N ASN A 124 19.73 -21.24 15.11
CA ASN A 124 20.30 -20.45 14.03
C ASN A 124 20.50 -21.34 12.80
N ILE A 125 19.88 -20.98 11.68
CA ILE A 125 19.89 -21.72 10.43
C ILE A 125 20.88 -21.09 9.45
N ILE A 126 21.83 -21.90 8.99
CA ILE A 126 22.78 -21.61 7.93
C ILE A 126 22.28 -22.37 6.70
N GLY A 127 21.53 -21.68 5.84
CA GLY A 127 20.83 -22.30 4.72
C GLY A 127 21.70 -22.65 3.52
N ASN A 128 22.87 -22.01 3.35
CA ASN A 128 23.77 -22.24 2.21
C ASN A 128 23.06 -22.18 0.84
N ASP A 129 22.12 -21.24 0.69
CA ASP A 129 21.26 -21.05 -0.49
C ASP A 129 20.41 -22.28 -0.86
N VAL A 130 20.02 -23.08 0.13
CA VAL A 130 19.17 -24.27 -0.08
C VAL A 130 17.81 -23.90 -0.68
N ASN A 131 17.37 -24.70 -1.65
CA ASN A 131 16.05 -24.59 -2.27
C ASN A 131 15.12 -25.71 -1.79
N ILE A 132 14.05 -25.35 -1.09
CA ILE A 132 13.06 -26.28 -0.55
C ILE A 132 11.78 -26.16 -1.38
N TYR A 133 11.33 -27.27 -1.95
CA TYR A 133 10.22 -27.30 -2.89
C TYR A 133 8.98 -27.99 -2.31
N ASN A 134 7.81 -27.56 -2.80
CA ASN A 134 6.52 -28.24 -2.64
C ASN A 134 6.08 -28.40 -1.17
N VAL A 135 6.28 -27.36 -0.35
CA VAL A 135 5.80 -27.36 1.04
C VAL A 135 4.27 -27.27 1.06
N LEU A 136 3.62 -28.33 1.56
CA LEU A 136 2.16 -28.41 1.68
C LEU A 136 1.75 -28.36 3.15
N ILE A 137 0.75 -27.53 3.48
CA ILE A 137 0.14 -27.48 4.83
C ILE A 137 -1.39 -27.41 4.69
N GLY A 138 -2.14 -28.16 5.49
CA GLY A 138 -3.61 -28.15 5.56
C GLY A 138 -4.33 -28.90 4.44
N GLY A 139 -3.63 -29.70 3.64
CA GLY A 139 -4.16 -30.39 2.46
C GLY A 139 -4.74 -31.78 2.74
N CYS A 140 -4.37 -32.43 3.85
CA CYS A 140 -4.75 -33.81 4.16
C CYS A 140 -5.03 -34.04 5.66
N GLY A 141 -6.31 -34.05 6.03
CA GLY A 141 -6.79 -34.61 7.30
C GLY A 141 -6.66 -33.68 8.51
N GLN A 142 -7.73 -33.60 9.29
CA GLN A 142 -7.95 -32.64 10.38
C GLN A 142 -7.26 -33.03 11.72
N SER A 143 -6.12 -33.73 11.71
CA SER A 143 -5.52 -34.26 12.95
C SER A 143 -4.43 -33.40 13.58
N GLN A 144 -3.95 -32.34 12.92
CA GLN A 144 -2.95 -31.41 13.47
C GLN A 144 -3.54 -30.09 13.96
N ASP A 145 -2.85 -29.47 14.92
CA ASP A 145 -3.12 -28.09 15.34
C ASP A 145 -2.57 -27.12 14.29
N TYR A 146 -3.47 -26.52 13.52
CA TYR A 146 -3.15 -25.54 12.48
C TYR A 146 -3.21 -24.09 12.99
N THR A 147 -3.08 -23.85 14.30
CA THR A 147 -3.09 -22.48 14.85
C THR A 147 -1.99 -21.61 14.22
N TYR A 148 -0.79 -22.18 14.02
CA TYR A 148 0.39 -21.52 13.45
C TYR A 148 0.82 -22.19 12.13
N VAL A 149 0.48 -21.58 11.00
CA VAL A 149 0.81 -22.10 9.66
C VAL A 149 1.95 -21.32 9.03
N GLY A 150 3.05 -22.03 8.77
CA GLY A 150 4.20 -21.55 8.04
C GLY A 150 5.28 -22.63 7.97
N PHE A 151 6.33 -22.39 7.18
CA PHE A 151 7.49 -23.30 7.19
C PHE A 151 8.10 -23.37 8.60
N PHE A 152 8.17 -22.23 9.26
CA PHE A 152 8.26 -22.08 10.71
C PHE A 152 6.88 -21.76 11.29
N GLY A 153 6.47 -22.46 12.33
CA GLY A 153 5.34 -22.05 13.16
C GLY A 153 5.71 -20.80 13.98
N SER A 154 6.86 -20.84 14.66
CA SER A 154 7.42 -19.70 15.39
C SER A 154 8.94 -19.75 15.36
N SER A 155 9.59 -18.71 14.84
CA SER A 155 11.05 -18.61 14.76
C SER A 155 11.56 -17.32 15.39
N TYR A 156 12.51 -17.42 16.33
CA TYR A 156 13.14 -16.31 17.05
C TYR A 156 14.66 -16.27 16.91
N GLY A 157 15.26 -17.29 16.28
CA GLY A 157 16.69 -17.33 16.00
C GLY A 157 17.08 -16.54 14.74
N GLN A 158 18.28 -16.83 14.22
CA GLN A 158 18.73 -16.29 12.94
C GLN A 158 18.45 -17.29 11.82
N VAL A 159 17.89 -16.84 10.71
CA VAL A 159 17.68 -17.69 9.52
C VAL A 159 18.26 -16.99 8.30
N ALA A 160 19.22 -17.63 7.64
CA ALA A 160 19.87 -17.09 6.46
C ALA A 160 19.85 -18.07 5.29
N ASP A 161 19.70 -17.54 4.08
CA ASP A 161 19.97 -18.25 2.83
C ASP A 161 19.07 -19.50 2.62
N VAL A 162 17.77 -19.39 2.93
CA VAL A 162 16.76 -20.45 2.75
C VAL A 162 15.67 -20.00 1.80
N ASN A 163 15.45 -20.76 0.73
CA ASN A 163 14.46 -20.44 -0.31
C ASN A 163 13.35 -21.48 -0.36
N LEU A 164 12.09 -21.04 -0.25
CA LEU A 164 10.90 -21.87 -0.35
C LEU A 164 10.21 -21.63 -1.69
N TYR A 165 10.02 -22.69 -2.47
CA TYR A 165 9.35 -22.64 -3.76
C TYR A 165 8.12 -23.54 -3.79
N LYS A 166 7.06 -23.02 -4.42
CA LYS A 166 5.78 -23.73 -4.59
C LYS A 166 5.15 -24.14 -3.27
N ILE A 167 5.16 -23.22 -2.28
CA ILE A 167 4.35 -23.42 -1.08
C ILE A 167 2.87 -23.49 -1.46
N ASN A 168 2.11 -24.35 -0.80
CA ASN A 168 0.67 -24.44 -0.96
C ASN A 168 0.02 -24.67 0.40
N TYR A 169 -0.49 -23.60 1.00
CA TYR A 169 -1.06 -23.66 2.34
C TYR A 169 -2.59 -23.48 2.28
N VAL A 170 -3.30 -24.36 2.98
CA VAL A 170 -4.74 -24.26 3.26
C VAL A 170 -4.89 -23.97 4.75
N ALA A 171 -5.27 -22.74 5.07
CA ALA A 171 -5.23 -22.18 6.42
C ALA A 171 -6.64 -21.93 7.00
N ASP A 172 -7.62 -22.76 6.62
CA ASP A 172 -9.05 -22.63 6.95
C ASP A 172 -9.35 -22.72 8.47
N PHE A 173 -8.39 -23.18 9.28
CA PHE A 173 -8.53 -23.32 10.73
C PHE A 173 -7.51 -22.48 11.51
N SER A 174 -6.75 -21.65 10.81
CA SER A 174 -5.55 -21.02 11.34
C SER A 174 -5.80 -19.63 11.90
N THR A 175 -5.04 -19.28 12.94
CA THR A 175 -5.06 -17.94 13.54
C THR A 175 -3.88 -17.10 13.05
N TYR A 176 -2.70 -17.71 12.92
CA TYR A 176 -1.46 -17.08 12.49
C TYR A 176 -0.93 -17.76 11.25
N VAL A 177 -0.76 -17.01 10.17
CA VAL A 177 -0.32 -17.57 8.89
C VAL A 177 0.81 -16.72 8.30
N GLY A 178 1.91 -17.36 7.95
CA GLY A 178 3.03 -16.76 7.25
C GLY A 178 3.66 -17.76 6.28
N GLY A 179 3.96 -17.35 5.05
CA GLY A 179 4.59 -18.26 4.07
C GLY A 179 5.91 -18.86 4.59
N PHE A 180 6.76 -18.00 5.18
CA PHE A 180 8.01 -18.39 5.84
C PHE A 180 7.78 -18.72 7.32
N ALA A 181 7.17 -17.79 8.06
CA ALA A 181 6.97 -17.94 9.51
C ALA A 181 5.61 -17.40 9.95
N ALA A 182 4.80 -18.22 10.63
CA ALA A 182 3.54 -17.72 11.24
C ALA A 182 3.82 -16.65 12.29
N ILE A 183 4.84 -16.87 13.14
CA ILE A 183 5.37 -15.87 14.07
C ILE A 183 6.89 -15.74 13.88
N ALA A 184 7.37 -14.51 13.84
CA ALA A 184 8.79 -14.20 13.68
C ALA A 184 9.33 -13.26 14.77
N GLY A 185 10.54 -13.58 15.19
CA GLY A 185 11.49 -12.71 15.88
C GLY A 185 12.89 -12.90 15.31
N GLY A 186 13.90 -12.32 15.95
CA GLY A 186 15.31 -12.51 15.58
C GLY A 186 15.67 -11.88 14.24
N LYS A 187 16.49 -12.58 13.45
CA LYS A 187 17.04 -12.06 12.18
C LYS A 187 16.75 -12.99 11.02
N MET A 188 16.36 -12.41 9.88
CA MET A 188 16.19 -13.14 8.64
C MET A 188 16.98 -12.45 7.53
N LYS A 189 17.67 -13.22 6.69
CA LYS A 189 18.48 -12.68 5.60
C LYS A 189 18.45 -13.57 4.37
N SER A 190 18.32 -12.97 3.18
CA SER A 190 18.48 -13.68 1.90
C SER A 190 17.55 -14.90 1.77
N CYS A 191 16.30 -14.75 2.20
CA CYS A 191 15.32 -15.83 2.18
C CYS A 191 14.17 -15.50 1.22
N THR A 192 13.74 -16.49 0.46
CA THR A 192 12.66 -16.33 -0.55
C THR A 192 11.47 -17.20 -0.21
N VAL A 193 10.26 -16.71 -0.48
CA VAL A 193 9.04 -17.52 -0.49
C VAL A 193 8.27 -17.31 -1.78
N GLU A 194 7.97 -18.39 -2.48
CA GLU A 194 7.10 -18.43 -3.65
C GLU A 194 5.97 -19.45 -3.45
N GLY A 195 4.73 -19.05 -3.73
CA GLY A 195 3.62 -20.00 -3.77
C GLY A 195 2.25 -19.41 -3.52
N LYS A 196 1.39 -20.16 -2.83
CA LYS A 196 -0.02 -19.84 -2.63
C LYS A 196 -0.45 -20.10 -1.20
N ILE A 197 -1.24 -19.18 -0.64
CA ILE A 197 -1.90 -19.32 0.65
C ILE A 197 -3.40 -19.09 0.44
N TYR A 198 -4.20 -20.06 0.85
CA TYR A 198 -5.66 -20.02 0.83
C TYR A 198 -6.17 -20.03 2.27
N ALA A 199 -7.10 -19.14 2.60
CA ALA A 199 -7.81 -19.17 3.88
C ALA A 199 -9.29 -18.81 3.69
N ALA A 200 -10.18 -19.74 4.00
CA ALA A 200 -11.62 -19.54 3.98
C ALA A 200 -12.23 -19.88 5.33
N GLU A 201 -13.14 -19.03 5.80
CA GLU A 201 -13.92 -19.24 7.05
C GLU A 201 -13.04 -19.41 8.31
N ALA A 202 -11.78 -19.01 8.21
CA ALA A 202 -10.77 -19.19 9.22
C ALA A 202 -10.90 -18.17 10.37
N PRO A 203 -10.52 -18.54 11.60
CA PRO A 203 -10.43 -17.64 12.74
C PRO A 203 -9.18 -16.73 12.68
N LEU A 204 -8.83 -16.25 11.48
CA LEU A 204 -7.59 -15.54 11.20
C LEU A 204 -7.42 -14.30 12.07
N LYS A 205 -6.23 -14.11 12.61
CA LYS A 205 -5.78 -12.85 13.20
C LYS A 205 -4.79 -12.14 12.29
N VAL A 206 -3.92 -12.89 11.62
CA VAL A 206 -2.89 -12.39 10.71
C VAL A 206 -2.64 -13.35 9.56
N LEU A 207 -2.39 -12.82 8.37
CA LEU A 207 -1.92 -13.59 7.21
C LEU A 207 -0.89 -12.78 6.41
N GLY A 208 0.38 -13.19 6.47
CA GLY A 208 1.44 -12.63 5.66
C GLY A 208 1.97 -13.59 4.59
N GLY A 209 2.38 -13.06 3.44
CA GLY A 209 3.07 -13.86 2.43
C GLY A 209 4.44 -14.36 2.89
N PHE A 210 5.12 -13.63 3.79
CA PHE A 210 6.39 -14.04 4.38
C PHE A 210 6.23 -14.31 5.89
N ILE A 211 5.77 -13.30 6.66
CA ILE A 211 5.60 -13.36 8.12
C ILE A 211 4.15 -13.07 8.50
N GLY A 212 3.54 -13.90 9.33
CA GLY A 212 2.23 -13.59 9.93
C GLY A 212 2.32 -12.46 10.95
N GLU A 213 2.88 -12.75 12.13
CA GLU A 213 3.10 -11.78 13.20
C GLU A 213 4.59 -11.61 13.55
N GLY A 214 5.08 -10.37 13.51
CA GLY A 214 6.42 -9.98 13.92
C GLY A 214 6.45 -9.44 15.36
N MET A 215 6.85 -10.28 16.32
CA MET A 215 6.86 -9.93 17.74
C MET A 215 8.19 -9.30 18.18
N GLU A 216 9.30 -9.89 17.77
CA GLU A 216 10.66 -9.57 18.25
C GLU A 216 11.66 -9.53 17.08
N ILE A 217 11.22 -9.03 15.93
CA ILE A 217 12.08 -8.93 14.75
C ILE A 217 13.15 -7.87 15.00
N GLU A 218 14.40 -8.29 14.98
CA GLU A 218 15.53 -7.37 14.92
C GLU A 218 15.71 -6.85 13.50
N THR A 219 15.92 -7.76 12.53
CA THR A 219 16.12 -7.37 11.13
C THR A 219 15.63 -8.42 10.14
N VAL A 220 15.01 -7.98 9.04
CA VAL A 220 14.76 -8.80 7.84
C VAL A 220 15.43 -8.10 6.66
N LYS A 221 16.33 -8.77 5.95
CA LYS A 221 17.14 -8.14 4.90
C LYS A 221 17.24 -9.00 3.65
N MET A 222 17.06 -8.40 2.47
CA MET A 222 17.22 -9.11 1.19
C MET A 222 16.29 -10.33 1.10
N CYS A 223 15.08 -10.24 1.66
CA CYS A 223 14.11 -11.32 1.63
C CYS A 223 12.95 -11.00 0.70
N ASP A 224 12.44 -12.02 0.03
CA ASP A 224 11.47 -11.89 -1.06
C ASP A 224 10.23 -12.74 -0.83
N ALA A 225 9.07 -12.21 -1.19
CA ALA A 225 7.79 -12.91 -1.13
C ALA A 225 6.99 -12.75 -2.43
N ASP A 226 6.93 -13.80 -3.26
CA ASP A 226 6.00 -13.93 -4.38
C ASP A 226 4.90 -14.92 -4.01
N VAL A 227 3.92 -14.43 -3.24
CA VAL A 227 2.85 -15.27 -2.73
C VAL A 227 1.50 -14.76 -3.23
N TYR A 228 0.73 -15.66 -3.84
CA TYR A 228 -0.69 -15.45 -4.10
C TYR A 228 -1.49 -15.73 -2.82
N ILE A 229 -2.20 -14.73 -2.35
CA ILE A 229 -3.00 -14.80 -1.12
C ILE A 229 -4.47 -14.73 -1.51
N TYR A 230 -5.26 -15.72 -1.08
CA TYR A 230 -6.71 -15.73 -1.27
C TYR A 230 -7.42 -15.91 0.07
N VAL A 231 -8.27 -14.95 0.39
CA VAL A 231 -9.00 -14.88 1.65
C VAL A 231 -10.49 -14.74 1.38
N LYS A 232 -11.30 -15.58 2.05
CA LYS A 232 -12.75 -15.62 1.83
C LYS A 232 -13.55 -15.83 3.11
N ASN A 233 -14.71 -15.19 3.21
CA ASN A 233 -15.68 -15.41 4.30
C ASN A 233 -15.07 -15.22 5.70
N ILE A 234 -14.15 -14.28 5.88
CA ILE A 234 -13.52 -14.03 7.18
C ILE A 234 -14.35 -13.04 8.00
N SER A 235 -14.62 -13.37 9.26
CA SER A 235 -15.36 -12.52 10.19
C SER A 235 -14.52 -12.05 11.40
N SER A 236 -13.24 -12.41 11.47
CA SER A 236 -12.36 -12.19 12.63
C SER A 236 -11.56 -10.89 12.59
N VAL A 237 -11.71 -10.06 11.53
CA VAL A 237 -11.05 -8.74 11.39
C VAL A 237 -9.50 -8.83 11.43
N PRO A 238 -8.86 -9.65 10.56
CA PRO A 238 -7.41 -9.83 10.57
C PRO A 238 -6.63 -8.66 9.94
N ASP A 239 -5.31 -8.72 10.10
CA ASP A 239 -4.34 -8.02 9.25
C ASP A 239 -3.85 -8.95 8.14
N ILE A 240 -3.84 -8.48 6.89
CA ILE A 240 -3.42 -9.26 5.72
C ILE A 240 -2.34 -8.49 4.97
N ALA A 241 -1.26 -9.18 4.60
CA ALA A 241 -0.24 -8.56 3.77
C ALA A 241 0.56 -9.50 2.87
N GLY A 242 1.15 -8.93 1.82
CA GLY A 242 2.03 -9.69 0.92
C GLY A 242 3.39 -10.05 1.52
N PHE A 243 3.85 -9.33 2.56
CA PHE A 243 5.11 -9.64 3.26
C PHE A 243 4.87 -9.93 4.74
N MET A 244 4.59 -8.91 5.56
CA MET A 244 4.31 -9.08 7.00
C MET A 244 2.90 -8.59 7.37
N ALA A 245 2.04 -9.43 7.93
CA ALA A 245 0.68 -8.99 8.28
C ALA A 245 0.66 -7.98 9.43
N ARG A 246 1.26 -8.30 10.57
CA ARG A 246 1.34 -7.36 11.70
C ARG A 246 2.67 -7.48 12.42
N GLY A 247 3.26 -6.38 12.87
CA GLY A 247 4.41 -6.46 13.75
C GLY A 247 5.28 -5.23 13.75
N LYS A 248 6.46 -5.36 14.35
CA LYS A 248 7.52 -4.33 14.33
C LYS A 248 8.85 -4.96 13.95
N GLY A 249 9.73 -4.19 13.31
CA GLY A 249 11.09 -4.64 12.96
C GLY A 249 11.79 -3.71 11.99
N TYR A 250 13.04 -4.04 11.64
CA TYR A 250 13.81 -3.34 10.61
C TYR A 250 13.89 -4.16 9.31
N PHE A 251 13.25 -3.66 8.25
CA PHE A 251 13.20 -4.29 6.93
C PHE A 251 14.09 -3.54 5.96
N LYS A 252 14.99 -4.23 5.26
CA LYS A 252 15.90 -3.61 4.30
C LYS A 252 15.98 -4.39 2.99
N ASN A 253 15.79 -3.71 1.87
CA ASN A 253 15.95 -4.28 0.53
C ASN A 253 15.13 -5.57 0.34
N CYS A 254 13.90 -5.57 0.82
CA CYS A 254 12.99 -6.71 0.71
C CYS A 254 11.96 -6.45 -0.39
N TYR A 255 11.50 -7.50 -1.06
CA TYR A 255 10.58 -7.37 -2.17
C TYR A 255 9.32 -8.20 -1.93
N SER A 256 8.15 -7.62 -2.22
CA SER A 256 6.89 -8.35 -2.22
C SER A 256 6.22 -8.25 -3.59
N ILE A 257 5.90 -9.40 -4.17
CA ILE A 257 5.36 -9.54 -5.51
C ILE A 257 4.04 -10.33 -5.42
N ASN A 258 3.01 -9.73 -4.83
CA ASN A 258 1.83 -10.45 -4.37
C ASN A 258 0.55 -10.11 -5.16
N ASN A 259 -0.31 -11.11 -5.27
CA ASN A 259 -1.71 -10.91 -5.63
C ASN A 259 -2.54 -11.24 -4.39
N ILE A 260 -3.14 -10.23 -3.78
CA ILE A 260 -3.99 -10.40 -2.59
C ILE A 260 -5.44 -10.27 -3.01
N ASN A 261 -6.19 -11.36 -2.87
CA ASN A 261 -7.60 -11.43 -3.21
C ASN A 261 -8.42 -11.62 -1.93
N VAL A 262 -9.23 -10.61 -1.59
CA VAL A 262 -10.11 -10.62 -0.41
C VAL A 262 -11.56 -10.61 -0.87
N VAL A 263 -12.32 -11.62 -0.44
CA VAL A 263 -13.70 -11.85 -0.89
C VAL A 263 -14.62 -11.99 0.30
N LYS A 264 -15.73 -11.24 0.34
CA LYS A 264 -16.79 -11.37 1.36
C LYS A 264 -16.25 -11.45 2.80
N SER A 265 -15.35 -10.54 3.15
CA SER A 265 -14.60 -10.58 4.40
C SER A 265 -14.61 -9.25 5.13
N ILE A 266 -14.51 -9.32 6.46
CA ILE A 266 -14.24 -8.17 7.32
C ILE A 266 -12.75 -8.21 7.68
N VAL A 267 -12.02 -7.16 7.35
CA VAL A 267 -10.54 -7.10 7.49
C VAL A 267 -10.14 -5.75 8.07
N LEU A 268 -9.17 -5.74 8.99
CA LEU A 268 -8.67 -4.47 9.52
C LEU A 268 -7.80 -3.78 8.48
N ASN A 269 -6.71 -4.44 8.09
CA ASN A 269 -5.67 -3.88 7.25
C ASN A 269 -5.35 -4.83 6.10
N VAL A 270 -5.24 -4.28 4.90
CA VAL A 270 -4.64 -4.95 3.75
C VAL A 270 -3.47 -4.10 3.25
N GLY A 271 -2.27 -4.68 3.26
CA GLY A 271 -1.07 -4.02 2.73
C GLY A 271 -0.34 -4.90 1.74
N GLY A 272 0.14 -4.33 0.64
CA GLY A 272 0.96 -5.12 -0.28
C GLY A 272 2.28 -5.56 0.34
N PHE A 273 2.89 -4.79 1.25
CA PHE A 273 4.08 -5.18 2.00
C PHE A 273 3.74 -5.46 3.48
N ILE A 274 3.21 -4.47 4.21
CA ILE A 274 2.87 -4.60 5.64
C ILE A 274 1.39 -4.37 5.90
N GLY A 275 0.73 -5.20 6.70
CA GLY A 275 -0.66 -4.94 7.10
C GLY A 275 -0.70 -3.82 8.14
N ASP A 276 -0.18 -4.08 9.34
CA ASP A 276 0.01 -3.09 10.41
C ASP A 276 1.45 -3.12 10.96
N GLY A 277 2.14 -1.98 10.90
CA GLY A 277 3.52 -1.84 11.38
C GLY A 277 3.66 -1.45 12.87
N ASN A 278 2.55 -1.30 13.60
CA ASN A 278 2.51 -0.91 15.02
C ASN A 278 3.33 0.35 15.38
N ALA A 279 3.53 1.28 14.43
CA ALA A 279 4.32 2.52 14.54
C ALA A 279 5.82 2.35 14.91
N GLY A 280 6.29 1.12 15.15
CA GLY A 280 7.67 0.79 15.51
C GLY A 280 8.47 0.14 14.38
N THR A 281 7.91 0.11 13.17
CA THR A 281 8.56 -0.50 12.01
C THR A 281 9.45 0.52 11.29
N LYS A 282 10.57 0.04 10.74
CA LYS A 282 11.41 0.81 9.83
C LYS A 282 11.63 0.01 8.56
N VAL A 283 11.33 0.61 7.41
CA VAL A 283 11.53 -0.02 6.10
C VAL A 283 12.43 0.84 5.24
N VAL A 284 13.45 0.23 4.62
CA VAL A 284 14.41 0.95 3.77
C VAL A 284 14.61 0.20 2.45
N GLY A 285 14.52 0.90 1.33
CA GLY A 285 14.88 0.37 0.01
C GLY A 285 14.04 -0.84 -0.44
N SER A 286 12.83 -0.97 0.08
CA SER A 286 11.96 -2.12 -0.17
C SER A 286 10.88 -1.79 -1.19
N LYS A 287 10.37 -2.82 -1.87
CA LYS A 287 9.48 -2.63 -3.01
C LYS A 287 8.31 -3.61 -2.99
N VAL A 288 7.16 -3.14 -3.45
CA VAL A 288 5.97 -3.95 -3.69
C VAL A 288 5.48 -3.83 -5.12
N SER A 289 4.90 -4.91 -5.67
CA SER A 289 4.27 -4.91 -6.98
C SER A 289 3.14 -5.92 -7.14
N LYS A 290 2.38 -5.82 -8.25
CA LYS A 290 1.18 -6.57 -8.67
C LYS A 290 -0.13 -5.95 -8.16
N ALA A 291 -0.96 -6.64 -7.37
CA ALA A 291 -2.34 -6.22 -7.19
C ALA A 291 -2.99 -6.62 -5.85
N ILE A 292 -3.91 -5.77 -5.41
CA ILE A 292 -4.88 -6.04 -4.34
C ILE A 292 -6.28 -6.00 -4.98
N GLN A 293 -7.06 -7.07 -4.82
CA GLN A 293 -8.42 -7.17 -5.32
C GLN A 293 -9.39 -7.47 -4.18
N ILE A 294 -10.40 -6.62 -4.03
CA ILE A 294 -11.41 -6.70 -2.97
C ILE A 294 -12.79 -6.81 -3.63
N THR A 295 -13.55 -7.85 -3.32
CA THR A 295 -14.80 -8.13 -4.03
C THR A 295 -15.88 -8.74 -3.13
N GLU A 296 -17.13 -8.68 -3.58
CA GLU A 296 -18.27 -9.38 -2.98
C GLU A 296 -18.55 -9.02 -1.51
N ASP A 297 -18.86 -7.75 -1.22
CA ASP A 297 -19.34 -7.28 0.09
C ASP A 297 -18.30 -7.34 1.21
N CYS A 298 -17.07 -6.89 0.92
CA CYS A 298 -16.05 -6.73 1.96
C CYS A 298 -16.29 -5.46 2.80
N ASN A 299 -15.85 -5.51 4.07
CA ASN A 299 -15.76 -4.36 4.95
C ASN A 299 -14.33 -4.25 5.47
N ILE A 300 -13.57 -3.29 4.94
CA ILE A 300 -12.15 -3.13 5.23
C ILE A 300 -11.88 -1.75 5.83
N THR A 301 -11.06 -1.66 6.86
CA THR A 301 -10.69 -0.35 7.41
C THR A 301 -9.65 0.32 6.53
N ASN A 302 -8.49 -0.32 6.33
CA ASN A 302 -7.38 0.29 5.61
C ASN A 302 -6.86 -0.60 4.48
N VAL A 303 -6.66 0.00 3.31
CA VAL A 303 -6.00 -0.64 2.17
C VAL A 303 -4.87 0.25 1.70
N GLY A 304 -3.65 -0.25 1.76
CA GLY A 304 -2.48 0.44 1.23
C GLY A 304 -1.72 -0.41 0.24
N GLY A 305 -1.20 0.22 -0.80
CA GLY A 305 -0.37 -0.48 -1.77
C GLY A 305 0.90 -1.05 -1.15
N PHE A 306 1.51 -0.30 -0.23
CA PHE A 306 2.65 -0.71 0.58
C PHE A 306 2.23 -1.14 1.98
N ALA A 307 1.51 -0.30 2.72
CA ALA A 307 1.14 -0.55 4.10
C ALA A 307 -0.35 -0.32 4.38
N GLY A 308 -1.03 -1.24 5.08
CA GLY A 308 -2.40 -0.98 5.55
C GLY A 308 -2.43 0.17 6.56
N SER A 309 -1.65 0.04 7.66
CA SER A 309 -1.55 1.08 8.69
C SER A 309 -0.20 1.14 9.44
N ASN A 310 0.02 2.29 10.09
CA ASN A 310 1.04 2.56 11.13
C ASN A 310 2.44 2.00 10.84
N LEU A 311 3.08 2.44 9.77
CA LEU A 311 4.35 1.87 9.32
C LEU A 311 5.56 2.29 10.17
N GLY A 312 5.47 3.35 10.97
CA GLY A 312 6.60 3.94 11.70
C GLY A 312 7.50 4.76 10.78
N SER A 313 8.31 4.13 9.93
CA SER A 313 9.10 4.87 8.94
C SER A 313 9.36 4.09 7.66
N ALA A 314 9.35 4.79 6.53
CA ALA A 314 9.81 4.26 5.25
C ALA A 314 10.73 5.24 4.53
N GLU A 315 11.84 4.72 4.02
CA GLU A 315 12.82 5.48 3.26
C GLU A 315 13.14 4.75 1.95
N TYR A 316 13.18 5.45 0.81
CA TYR A 316 13.56 4.87 -0.48
C TYR A 316 12.66 3.70 -0.92
N CYS A 317 11.40 3.70 -0.49
CA CYS A 317 10.48 2.58 -0.72
C CYS A 317 9.60 2.83 -1.93
N ASN A 318 9.29 1.76 -2.65
CA ASN A 318 8.57 1.85 -3.92
C ASN A 318 7.29 0.99 -3.93
N SER A 319 6.18 1.56 -4.37
CA SER A 319 4.90 0.85 -4.57
C SER A 319 4.45 0.91 -6.02
N TYR A 320 4.39 -0.26 -6.69
CA TYR A 320 3.93 -0.40 -8.08
C TYR A 320 2.68 -1.28 -8.15
N ILE A 321 1.53 -0.75 -7.75
CA ILE A 321 0.37 -1.58 -7.42
C ILE A 321 -0.91 -1.19 -8.15
N LYS A 322 -1.74 -2.20 -8.41
CA LYS A 322 -3.14 -2.00 -8.80
C LYS A 322 -4.05 -2.34 -7.61
N ILE A 323 -4.86 -1.39 -7.17
CA ILE A 323 -5.87 -1.61 -6.13
C ILE A 323 -7.24 -1.61 -6.81
N GLN A 324 -7.97 -2.72 -6.72
CA GLN A 324 -9.31 -2.84 -7.28
C GLN A 324 -10.30 -3.24 -6.20
N SER A 325 -11.44 -2.57 -6.17
CA SER A 325 -12.56 -2.94 -5.32
C SER A 325 -13.86 -2.93 -6.07
N SER A 326 -14.74 -3.87 -5.75
CA SER A 326 -16.13 -3.86 -6.18
C SER A 326 -17.10 -4.20 -5.05
N LYS A 327 -18.22 -3.47 -4.97
CA LYS A 327 -19.34 -3.76 -4.04
C LYS A 327 -18.87 -3.96 -2.61
N SER A 328 -18.13 -2.99 -2.08
CA SER A 328 -17.49 -3.13 -0.77
C SER A 328 -17.47 -1.78 -0.04
N PHE A 329 -17.18 -1.83 1.26
CA PHE A 329 -16.82 -0.66 2.04
C PHE A 329 -15.34 -0.71 2.37
N ILE A 330 -14.61 0.37 2.09
CA ILE A 330 -13.22 0.54 2.50
C ILE A 330 -13.05 1.91 3.12
N ALA A 331 -12.71 2.04 4.40
CA ALA A 331 -12.63 3.37 5.01
C ALA A 331 -11.53 4.23 4.35
N PHE A 332 -10.30 3.71 4.25
CA PHE A 332 -9.16 4.45 3.72
C PHE A 332 -8.37 3.65 2.69
N VAL A 333 -8.10 4.29 1.54
CA VAL A 333 -7.31 3.70 0.45
C VAL A 333 -6.15 4.61 0.08
N GLY A 334 -4.93 4.08 0.09
CA GLY A 334 -3.74 4.78 -0.40
C GLY A 334 -2.87 3.91 -1.30
N GLY A 335 -2.28 4.47 -2.35
CA GLY A 335 -1.33 3.72 -3.19
C GLY A 335 -0.01 3.38 -2.48
N PHE A 336 0.35 4.12 -1.42
CA PHE A 336 1.40 3.74 -0.46
C PHE A 336 0.78 3.21 0.84
N ILE A 337 0.04 4.05 1.58
CA ILE A 337 -0.48 3.71 2.90
C ILE A 337 -1.98 3.98 3.04
N GLY A 338 -2.73 3.01 3.57
CA GLY A 338 -4.16 3.18 3.83
C GLY A 338 -4.41 4.29 4.87
N ALA A 339 -3.91 4.09 6.09
CA ALA A 339 -4.00 5.09 7.16
C ALA A 339 -2.71 5.20 7.99
N SER A 340 -2.33 6.43 8.33
CA SER A 340 -1.22 6.72 9.23
C SER A 340 -1.67 7.70 10.31
N LEU A 341 -1.46 7.37 11.59
CA LEU A 341 -2.17 8.04 12.69
C LEU A 341 -1.28 8.86 13.64
N VAL A 342 -0.01 8.48 13.87
CA VAL A 342 0.89 9.25 14.75
C VAL A 342 2.37 8.95 14.47
N ASN A 343 3.15 10.01 14.21
CA ASN A 343 4.62 10.01 14.14
C ASN A 343 5.24 9.11 13.05
N ASP A 344 4.46 8.70 12.04
CA ASP A 344 5.06 8.04 10.90
C ASP A 344 5.89 9.05 10.08
N ALA A 345 7.02 8.59 9.53
CA ALA A 345 7.90 9.37 8.69
C ALA A 345 8.14 8.70 7.33
N PHE A 346 7.89 9.41 6.23
CA PHE A 346 8.19 8.90 4.89
C PHE A 346 9.14 9.83 4.14
N TYR A 347 10.18 9.23 3.56
CA TYR A 347 11.23 9.95 2.84
C TYR A 347 11.53 9.26 1.52
N GLN A 348 11.51 10.00 0.41
CA GLN A 348 11.88 9.47 -0.91
C GLN A 348 11.15 8.17 -1.26
N CYS A 349 9.83 8.16 -1.05
CA CYS A 349 8.98 7.03 -1.39
C CYS A 349 8.19 7.32 -2.68
N ASP A 350 8.24 6.37 -3.61
CA ASP A 350 7.60 6.51 -4.92
C ASP A 350 6.43 5.55 -5.07
N VAL A 351 5.32 6.07 -5.58
CA VAL A 351 4.12 5.31 -5.89
C VAL A 351 3.80 5.43 -7.38
N ARG A 352 3.61 4.28 -8.03
CA ARG A 352 2.87 4.18 -9.29
C ARG A 352 1.67 3.29 -9.10
N ASN A 353 0.47 3.86 -9.18
CA ASN A 353 -0.75 3.13 -8.87
C ASN A 353 -1.79 3.16 -10.00
N VAL A 354 -2.72 2.21 -9.92
CA VAL A 354 -4.04 2.32 -10.52
C VAL A 354 -5.05 1.92 -9.45
N ILE A 355 -5.78 2.90 -8.93
CA ILE A 355 -6.82 2.70 -7.92
C ILE A 355 -8.18 2.77 -8.63
N GLN A 356 -8.90 1.65 -8.64
CA GLN A 356 -10.21 1.50 -9.29
C GLN A 356 -11.23 0.93 -8.30
N LEU A 357 -12.10 1.80 -7.77
CA LEU A 357 -13.06 1.47 -6.73
C LEU A 357 -14.49 1.62 -7.27
N ASP A 358 -14.98 0.57 -7.93
CA ASP A 358 -16.32 0.49 -8.53
C ASP A 358 -17.35 0.06 -7.47
N GLU A 359 -18.54 0.66 -7.43
CA GLU A 359 -19.59 0.33 -6.45
C GLU A 359 -19.06 0.22 -5.01
N THR A 360 -18.00 0.97 -4.69
CA THR A 360 -17.27 0.89 -3.42
C THR A 360 -17.38 2.22 -2.71
N THR A 361 -17.78 2.16 -1.44
CA THR A 361 -17.88 3.33 -0.58
C THR A 361 -16.57 3.52 0.17
N CYS A 362 -16.00 4.72 0.09
CA CYS A 362 -14.79 5.08 0.82
C CYS A 362 -14.93 6.37 1.62
N LYS A 363 -14.27 6.45 2.78
CA LYS A 363 -14.19 7.72 3.50
C LYS A 363 -13.13 8.62 2.85
N ALA A 364 -11.93 8.10 2.60
CA ALA A 364 -10.86 8.84 1.92
C ALA A 364 -10.02 7.96 0.99
N VAL A 365 -9.64 8.52 -0.16
CA VAL A 365 -8.81 7.85 -1.16
C VAL A 365 -7.71 8.80 -1.63
N GLY A 366 -6.46 8.33 -1.67
CA GLY A 366 -5.33 9.08 -2.23
C GLY A 366 -4.36 8.21 -3.01
N GLY A 367 -3.62 8.79 -3.95
CA GLY A 367 -2.58 8.06 -4.68
C GLY A 367 -1.39 7.68 -3.80
N PHE A 368 -1.06 8.46 -2.76
CA PHE A 368 -0.08 8.09 -1.75
C PHE A 368 -0.74 7.59 -0.46
N PHE A 369 -1.54 8.44 0.21
CA PHE A 369 -2.21 8.08 1.47
C PHE A 369 -3.73 8.24 1.40
N GLY A 370 -4.47 7.31 2.02
CA GLY A 370 -5.91 7.49 2.24
C GLY A 370 -6.17 8.48 3.36
N PHE A 371 -5.63 8.19 4.54
CA PHE A 371 -5.66 9.07 5.71
C PHE A 371 -4.26 9.26 6.31
N ALA A 372 -3.89 10.51 6.59
CA ALA A 372 -2.68 10.86 7.30
C ALA A 372 -3.01 11.80 8.46
N ALA A 373 -2.53 11.47 9.65
CA ALA A 373 -2.60 12.31 10.82
C ALA A 373 -1.24 12.39 11.52
N ARG A 374 -0.75 13.60 11.78
CA ARG A 374 0.50 13.83 12.55
C ARG A 374 1.72 13.08 11.99
N ILE A 375 1.86 13.10 10.67
CA ILE A 375 3.00 12.52 9.96
C ILE A 375 3.98 13.58 9.50
N SER A 376 5.23 13.17 9.28
CA SER A 376 6.21 13.96 8.53
C SER A 376 6.51 13.25 7.22
N GLN A 377 6.43 13.96 6.10
CA GLN A 377 6.59 13.36 4.79
C GLN A 377 7.34 14.30 3.88
N SER A 378 8.41 13.80 3.25
CA SER A 378 9.10 14.57 2.24
C SER A 378 9.67 13.80 1.06
N GLU A 379 9.79 14.50 -0.06
CA GLU A 379 10.38 13.98 -1.31
C GLU A 379 9.66 12.73 -1.83
N CYS A 380 8.36 12.61 -1.57
CA CYS A 380 7.55 11.47 -2.00
C CYS A 380 6.74 11.82 -3.26
N ASN A 381 6.57 10.83 -4.13
CA ASN A 381 5.90 10.99 -5.41
C ASN A 381 4.72 10.02 -5.57
N ALA A 382 3.62 10.49 -6.13
CA ALA A 382 2.50 9.65 -6.56
C ALA A 382 2.17 9.89 -8.04
N GLU A 383 2.14 8.82 -8.84
CA GLU A 383 1.79 8.86 -10.26
C GLU A 383 0.78 7.75 -10.58
N GLY A 384 -0.28 8.06 -11.33
CA GLY A 384 -1.29 7.06 -11.60
C GLY A 384 -2.67 7.59 -11.92
N THR A 385 -3.66 6.80 -11.49
CA THR A 385 -5.07 7.19 -11.57
C THR A 385 -5.79 6.80 -10.29
N VAL A 386 -6.60 7.73 -9.77
CA VAL A 386 -7.51 7.50 -8.66
C VAL A 386 -8.95 7.55 -9.17
N PHE A 387 -9.63 6.41 -9.21
CA PHE A 387 -11.05 6.33 -9.50
C PHE A 387 -11.83 5.82 -8.30
N VAL A 388 -12.85 6.56 -7.89
CA VAL A 388 -13.78 6.15 -6.83
C VAL A 388 -15.22 6.55 -7.15
N GLU A 389 -16.14 5.61 -6.97
CA GLU A 389 -17.56 5.86 -7.25
C GLU A 389 -18.25 6.66 -6.14
N LEU A 390 -18.00 6.35 -4.87
CA LEU A 390 -18.59 7.04 -3.73
C LEU A 390 -17.52 7.32 -2.68
N CYS A 391 -17.21 8.60 -2.43
CA CYS A 391 -16.27 8.97 -1.38
C CYS A 391 -16.60 10.26 -0.65
N GLY A 392 -16.09 10.37 0.59
CA GLY A 392 -15.99 11.64 1.29
C GLY A 392 -14.87 12.52 0.72
N TYR A 393 -13.66 11.97 0.63
CA TYR A 393 -12.45 12.71 0.22
C TYR A 393 -11.64 11.95 -0.82
N ALA A 394 -11.21 12.64 -1.89
CA ALA A 394 -10.34 12.10 -2.93
C ALA A 394 -9.20 13.07 -3.24
N GLY A 395 -7.98 12.56 -3.36
CA GLY A 395 -6.82 13.33 -3.80
C GLY A 395 -5.88 12.54 -4.69
N GLY A 396 -5.12 13.22 -5.53
CA GLY A 396 -4.05 12.57 -6.30
C GLY A 396 -2.91 12.16 -5.39
N PHE A 397 -2.50 13.01 -4.45
CA PHE A 397 -1.53 12.64 -3.42
C PHE A 397 -2.21 12.02 -2.19
N GLY A 398 -3.19 12.71 -1.60
CA GLY A 398 -3.76 12.35 -0.31
C GLY A 398 -5.27 12.51 -0.22
N GLY A 399 -5.97 11.54 0.38
CA GLY A 399 -7.41 11.69 0.63
C GLY A 399 -7.72 12.70 1.72
N LEU A 400 -7.25 12.42 2.94
CA LEU A 400 -7.48 13.22 4.15
C LEU A 400 -6.16 13.45 4.90
N ALA A 401 -5.77 14.71 5.12
CA ALA A 401 -4.58 15.10 5.86
C ALA A 401 -4.92 15.97 7.09
N GLU A 402 -4.47 15.55 8.27
CA GLU A 402 -4.71 16.25 9.53
C GLU A 402 -3.42 16.44 10.33
N ARG A 403 -3.03 17.69 10.60
CA ARG A 403 -1.83 17.99 11.42
C ARG A 403 -0.54 17.38 10.86
N CYS A 404 -0.41 17.33 9.54
CA CYS A 404 0.74 16.76 8.85
C CYS A 404 1.80 17.82 8.53
N GLU A 405 3.05 17.39 8.35
CA GLU A 405 4.12 18.16 7.74
C GLU A 405 4.48 17.52 6.39
N LEU A 406 4.04 18.13 5.30
CA LEU A 406 4.24 17.64 3.93
C LEU A 406 5.17 18.59 3.19
N GLY A 407 6.37 18.13 2.82
CA GLY A 407 7.38 18.92 2.10
C GLY A 407 7.85 18.28 0.81
N TYR A 408 8.09 19.02 -0.27
CA TYR A 408 8.80 18.49 -1.44
C TYR A 408 8.11 17.29 -2.11
N ASN A 409 6.79 17.20 -2.05
CA ASN A 409 6.04 16.07 -2.59
C ASN A 409 5.44 16.41 -3.96
N SER A 410 5.35 15.44 -4.85
CA SER A 410 4.74 15.60 -6.17
C SER A 410 3.60 14.60 -6.34
N ALA A 411 2.50 15.04 -6.91
CA ALA A 411 1.54 14.13 -7.51
C ALA A 411 1.34 14.43 -9.00
N LYS A 412 1.07 13.36 -9.73
CA LYS A 412 0.78 13.35 -11.16
C LYS A 412 -0.31 12.34 -11.43
N GLU A 413 -1.51 12.66 -10.97
CA GLU A 413 -2.61 11.70 -10.80
C GLU A 413 -3.88 12.24 -11.44
N ASP A 414 -4.54 11.41 -12.26
CA ASP A 414 -5.90 11.72 -12.69
C ASP A 414 -6.89 11.26 -11.62
N VAL A 415 -7.61 12.22 -11.03
CA VAL A 415 -8.58 11.97 -9.96
C VAL A 415 -9.99 11.98 -10.53
N THR A 416 -10.74 10.90 -10.33
CA THR A 416 -12.15 10.77 -10.70
C THR A 416 -12.99 10.35 -9.50
N ALA A 417 -13.92 11.20 -9.07
CA ALA A 417 -14.86 10.92 -7.97
C ALA A 417 -16.31 11.15 -8.38
N LYS A 418 -17.11 10.09 -8.52
CA LYS A 418 -18.46 10.21 -9.11
C LYS A 418 -19.51 10.78 -8.15
N ASN A 419 -19.54 10.31 -6.91
CA ASN A 419 -20.57 10.68 -5.93
C ASN A 419 -19.95 11.07 -4.60
N ALA A 420 -20.47 12.13 -4.00
CA ALA A 420 -20.08 12.58 -2.68
C ALA A 420 -20.82 11.78 -1.60
N GLU A 421 -20.10 11.36 -0.56
CA GLU A 421 -20.72 10.93 0.69
C GLU A 421 -21.42 12.14 1.36
N ALA A 422 -22.54 11.90 2.05
CA ALA A 422 -23.53 12.88 2.48
C ALA A 422 -23.01 14.31 2.77
N GLY A 423 -23.30 15.24 1.84
CA GLY A 423 -23.43 16.66 2.17
C GLY A 423 -22.25 17.60 1.87
N TYR A 424 -21.18 17.18 1.18
CA TYR A 424 -20.25 17.96 0.31
C TYR A 424 -18.93 17.18 0.24
N GLY A 425 -18.76 16.32 -0.77
CA GLY A 425 -17.50 15.59 -0.97
C GLY A 425 -16.36 16.54 -1.32
N CYS A 426 -15.10 16.19 -1.04
CA CYS A 426 -13.96 17.02 -1.40
C CYS A 426 -13.01 16.27 -2.34
N ALA A 427 -12.66 16.89 -3.45
CA ALA A 427 -11.72 16.35 -4.41
C ALA A 427 -10.63 17.38 -4.74
N GLY A 428 -9.37 17.04 -4.46
CA GLY A 428 -8.21 17.84 -4.82
C GLY A 428 -7.37 17.12 -5.85
N GLY A 429 -6.67 17.86 -6.72
CA GLY A 429 -5.59 17.24 -7.50
C GLY A 429 -4.48 16.74 -6.56
N PHE A 430 -4.11 17.52 -5.55
CA PHE A 430 -3.13 17.09 -4.54
C PHE A 430 -3.81 16.43 -3.33
N ILE A 431 -4.60 17.16 -2.54
CA ILE A 431 -5.27 16.65 -1.33
C ILE A 431 -6.77 16.89 -1.35
N GLY A 432 -7.56 15.86 -1.03
CA GLY A 432 -9.02 15.97 -0.91
C GLY A 432 -9.46 16.93 0.20
N PHE A 433 -9.11 16.62 1.45
CA PHE A 433 -9.31 17.49 2.61
C PHE A 433 -8.03 17.65 3.41
N CYS A 434 -7.66 18.89 3.72
CA CYS A 434 -6.49 19.24 4.51
C CYS A 434 -6.88 20.13 5.68
N CYS A 435 -6.48 19.77 6.90
CA CYS A 435 -6.61 20.66 8.04
C CYS A 435 -5.44 20.63 9.02
N ASP A 436 -5.22 21.78 9.66
CA ASP A 436 -4.18 22.01 10.66
C ASP A 436 -2.77 21.56 10.22
N SER A 437 -2.51 21.49 8.92
CA SER A 437 -1.29 20.91 8.34
C SER A 437 -0.36 21.99 7.78
N CYS A 438 0.91 21.63 7.62
CA CYS A 438 1.93 22.43 6.94
C CYS A 438 2.29 21.75 5.63
N VAL A 439 1.92 22.34 4.49
CA VAL A 439 2.21 21.84 3.16
C VAL A 439 3.13 22.83 2.44
N LYS A 440 4.33 22.39 2.08
CA LYS A 440 5.33 23.27 1.46
C LYS A 440 6.00 22.61 0.29
N LEU A 441 6.34 23.38 -0.73
CA LEU A 441 7.21 22.91 -1.82
C LEU A 441 6.61 21.69 -2.53
N CYS A 442 5.28 21.59 -2.56
CA CYS A 442 4.55 20.48 -3.13
C CYS A 442 3.93 20.89 -4.46
N ASN A 443 3.75 19.93 -5.37
CA ASN A 443 3.20 20.20 -6.69
C ASN A 443 2.24 19.11 -7.17
N GLU A 444 1.34 19.52 -8.06
CA GLU A 444 0.37 18.64 -8.71
C GLU A 444 0.26 18.88 -10.22
N GLN A 445 0.14 17.80 -10.99
CA GLN A 445 -0.17 17.80 -12.41
C GLN A 445 -1.16 16.69 -12.79
N GLY A 446 -2.38 17.04 -13.20
CA GLY A 446 -3.34 16.02 -13.57
C GLY A 446 -4.68 16.57 -14.02
N THR A 447 -5.70 15.73 -13.94
CA THR A 447 -7.09 16.10 -14.18
C THR A 447 -7.95 15.73 -12.99
N VAL A 448 -8.87 16.61 -12.59
CA VAL A 448 -9.87 16.31 -11.56
C VAL A 448 -11.26 16.29 -12.19
N ASN A 449 -11.86 15.10 -12.24
CA ASN A 449 -13.19 14.84 -12.79
C ASN A 449 -14.15 14.41 -11.69
N VAL A 450 -15.17 15.21 -11.37
CA VAL A 450 -16.12 14.85 -10.32
C VAL A 450 -17.58 15.02 -10.70
N GLY A 451 -18.45 14.30 -9.99
CA GLY A 451 -19.89 14.47 -10.12
C GLY A 451 -20.42 15.69 -9.36
N ASN A 452 -21.62 15.54 -8.80
CA ASN A 452 -22.38 16.65 -8.21
C ASN A 452 -22.02 16.89 -6.73
N GLY A 453 -22.10 18.14 -6.28
CA GLY A 453 -22.04 18.49 -4.86
C GLY A 453 -20.66 18.39 -4.23
N PHE A 454 -19.58 18.50 -5.02
CA PHE A 454 -18.21 18.48 -4.49
C PHE A 454 -17.63 19.88 -4.27
N ASN A 455 -16.76 20.01 -3.28
CA ASN A 455 -15.71 21.03 -3.26
C ASN A 455 -14.53 20.50 -4.07
N VAL A 456 -14.14 21.19 -5.13
CA VAL A 456 -13.19 20.71 -6.13
C VAL A 456 -12.10 21.74 -6.35
N GLY A 457 -10.84 21.33 -6.22
CA GLY A 457 -9.74 22.19 -6.59
C GLY A 457 -8.55 21.47 -7.20
N GLY A 458 -7.73 22.23 -7.93
CA GLY A 458 -6.55 21.67 -8.58
C GLY A 458 -5.48 21.25 -7.57
N PHE A 459 -5.42 21.89 -6.40
CA PHE A 459 -4.54 21.49 -5.30
C PHE A 459 -5.36 20.90 -4.15
N TYR A 460 -6.36 21.64 -3.64
CA TYR A 460 -7.20 21.20 -2.53
C TYR A 460 -8.68 21.06 -2.91
N GLY A 461 -9.34 20.00 -2.45
CA GLY A 461 -10.81 19.99 -2.41
C GLY A 461 -11.33 20.96 -1.35
N TRP A 462 -10.91 20.75 -0.10
CA TRP A 462 -11.13 21.66 1.03
C TRP A 462 -9.85 21.80 1.84
N VAL A 463 -9.47 23.05 2.11
CA VAL A 463 -8.38 23.43 3.00
C VAL A 463 -8.87 24.29 4.18
N ALA A 464 -8.51 23.92 5.42
CA ALA A 464 -8.95 24.61 6.63
C ALA A 464 -7.89 24.63 7.73
N ARG A 465 -7.46 25.83 8.13
CA ARG A 465 -6.42 26.07 9.16
C ARG A 465 -5.08 25.39 8.81
N GLY A 466 -3.97 26.08 9.00
CA GLY A 466 -2.65 25.53 8.68
C GLY A 466 -1.80 26.50 7.88
N THR A 467 -0.86 25.96 7.11
CA THR A 467 0.05 26.74 6.28
C THR A 467 0.37 25.99 5.00
N THR A 468 0.03 26.59 3.85
CA THR A 468 0.47 26.14 2.53
C THR A 468 1.36 27.21 1.91
N ILE A 469 2.61 26.85 1.58
CA ILE A 469 3.55 27.79 0.97
C ILE A 469 4.32 27.18 -0.19
N ILE A 470 4.50 27.95 -1.27
CA ILE A 470 5.38 27.57 -2.40
C ILE A 470 4.90 26.28 -3.03
N THR A 471 3.63 26.26 -3.42
CA THR A 471 3.03 25.11 -4.07
C THR A 471 2.44 25.52 -5.41
N TYR A 472 2.30 24.56 -6.31
CA TYR A 472 1.66 24.83 -7.58
C TYR A 472 0.83 23.67 -8.08
N THR A 473 -0.19 24.00 -8.87
CA THR A 473 -1.01 23.01 -9.56
C THR A 473 -1.21 23.39 -11.02
N ILE A 474 -1.04 22.41 -11.90
CA ILE A 474 -1.33 22.48 -13.33
C ILE A 474 -2.40 21.43 -13.61
N THR A 475 -3.67 21.81 -13.39
CA THR A 475 -4.77 20.84 -13.33
C THR A 475 -6.02 21.35 -14.03
N ASP A 476 -6.54 20.55 -14.95
CA ASP A 476 -7.86 20.78 -15.52
C ASP A 476 -8.95 20.18 -14.63
N ILE A 477 -10.02 20.93 -14.38
CA ILE A 477 -11.10 20.58 -13.47
C ILE A 477 -12.41 20.50 -14.23
N TYR A 478 -13.08 19.36 -14.13
CA TYR A 478 -14.41 19.12 -14.68
C TYR A 478 -15.33 18.62 -13.58
N SER A 479 -16.37 19.38 -13.27
CA SER A 479 -17.28 19.08 -12.17
C SER A 479 -18.75 19.12 -12.59
N GLY A 480 -19.58 18.40 -11.84
CA GLY A 480 -21.02 18.34 -12.04
C GLY A 480 -21.77 19.58 -11.55
N ASN A 481 -23.00 19.36 -11.07
CA ASN A 481 -23.89 20.37 -10.56
C ASN A 481 -23.63 20.70 -9.08
N ASN A 482 -23.90 21.95 -8.69
CA ASN A 482 -23.85 22.41 -7.30
C ASN A 482 -22.49 22.20 -6.61
N CYS A 483 -21.41 22.31 -7.38
CA CYS A 483 -20.05 22.19 -6.91
C CYS A 483 -19.46 23.57 -6.56
N ARG A 484 -18.39 23.56 -5.77
CA ARG A 484 -17.53 24.72 -5.54
C ARG A 484 -16.19 24.41 -6.20
N ALA A 485 -15.96 24.95 -7.39
CA ALA A 485 -14.83 24.60 -8.24
C ALA A 485 -13.85 25.77 -8.33
N GLY A 486 -12.61 25.56 -7.89
CA GLY A 486 -11.53 26.56 -7.94
C GLY A 486 -10.26 25.99 -8.55
N GLY A 487 -9.52 26.76 -9.35
CA GLY A 487 -8.27 26.26 -9.93
C GLY A 487 -7.23 25.80 -8.89
N TYR A 488 -7.24 26.39 -7.69
CA TYR A 488 -6.39 26.01 -6.57
C TYR A 488 -7.16 25.24 -5.49
N ALA A 489 -8.26 25.81 -4.96
CA ALA A 489 -9.06 25.20 -3.90
C ALA A 489 -10.57 25.27 -4.16
N GLY A 490 -11.29 24.19 -3.86
CA GLY A 490 -12.75 24.19 -3.94
C GLY A 490 -13.40 25.00 -2.82
N TYR A 491 -13.02 24.69 -1.57
CA TYR A 491 -13.43 25.42 -0.38
C TYR A 491 -12.23 25.82 0.46
N TYR A 492 -12.17 27.09 0.83
CA TYR A 492 -11.08 27.68 1.60
C TYR A 492 -11.60 28.27 2.91
N ASP A 493 -10.95 27.92 4.03
CA ASP A 493 -11.34 28.37 5.38
C ASP A 493 -10.13 28.65 6.28
N GLY A 494 -9.43 29.75 5.99
CA GLY A 494 -8.48 30.35 6.93
C GLY A 494 -7.12 29.66 7.06
N GLU A 495 -6.71 28.88 6.07
CA GLU A 495 -5.31 28.43 5.96
C GLU A 495 -4.41 29.55 5.40
N MET A 496 -3.20 29.75 5.94
CA MET A 496 -2.27 30.69 5.33
C MET A 496 -1.77 30.14 3.99
N ILE A 497 -2.13 30.78 2.87
CA ILE A 497 -1.61 30.45 1.53
C ILE A 497 -0.61 31.52 1.10
N GLY A 498 0.62 31.11 0.79
CA GLY A 498 1.67 31.99 0.30
C GLY A 498 2.42 31.43 -0.90
N ASP A 499 2.84 32.32 -1.78
CA ASP A 499 3.78 32.11 -2.87
C ASP A 499 3.40 30.93 -3.77
N SER A 500 2.11 30.76 -3.99
CA SER A 500 1.56 29.61 -4.70
C SER A 500 0.84 30.03 -5.97
N TYR A 501 0.74 29.13 -6.95
CA TYR A 501 0.01 29.42 -8.18
C TYR A 501 -0.82 28.25 -8.71
N CYS A 502 -1.83 28.56 -9.52
CA CYS A 502 -2.63 27.57 -10.22
C CYS A 502 -2.87 27.96 -11.69
N THR A 503 -3.00 26.93 -12.53
CA THR A 503 -3.36 27.06 -13.94
C THR A 503 -4.12 25.82 -14.40
N GLY A 504 -5.05 26.00 -15.34
CA GLY A 504 -5.89 24.93 -15.88
C GLY A 504 -7.32 25.40 -16.11
N ILE A 505 -8.09 24.65 -16.88
CA ILE A 505 -9.50 24.90 -17.15
C ILE A 505 -10.31 24.60 -15.88
N VAL A 506 -11.32 25.41 -15.58
CA VAL A 506 -12.29 25.12 -14.52
C VAL A 506 -13.69 25.09 -15.10
N SER A 507 -14.32 23.92 -15.12
CA SER A 507 -15.64 23.69 -15.69
C SER A 507 -16.60 23.11 -14.65
N ALA A 508 -17.79 23.70 -14.53
CA ALA A 508 -18.86 23.21 -13.67
C ALA A 508 -20.26 23.47 -14.25
N ASN A 509 -21.27 22.81 -13.70
CA ASN A 509 -22.67 22.91 -14.14
C ASN A 509 -23.62 23.34 -13.00
N GLY A 510 -24.88 23.60 -13.32
CA GLY A 510 -25.93 24.03 -12.39
C GLY A 510 -25.63 25.36 -11.71
N SER A 511 -25.93 25.42 -10.40
CA SER A 511 -25.68 26.58 -9.54
C SER A 511 -24.27 26.58 -8.93
N SER A 512 -23.29 25.98 -9.62
CA SER A 512 -21.92 25.85 -9.12
C SER A 512 -21.22 27.20 -9.00
N LEU A 513 -20.32 27.29 -8.02
CA LEU A 513 -19.46 28.43 -7.79
C LEU A 513 -18.10 28.16 -8.44
N VAL A 514 -17.85 28.79 -9.60
CA VAL A 514 -16.63 28.60 -10.39
C VAL A 514 -15.71 29.79 -10.21
N GLY A 515 -14.51 29.57 -9.68
CA GLY A 515 -13.45 30.56 -9.56
C GLY A 515 -12.16 30.09 -10.22
N GLY A 516 -11.35 31.04 -10.70
CA GLY A 516 -10.05 30.74 -11.28
C GLY A 516 -9.03 30.31 -10.23
N ALA A 517 -9.15 30.82 -9.01
CA ALA A 517 -8.34 30.40 -7.86
C ALA A 517 -9.16 29.57 -6.88
N ILE A 518 -10.27 30.12 -6.37
CA ILE A 518 -11.03 29.53 -5.26
C ILE A 518 -12.51 29.42 -5.62
N GLY A 519 -13.14 28.27 -5.39
CA GLY A 519 -14.57 28.09 -5.60
C GLY A 519 -15.40 28.90 -4.60
N TYR A 520 -15.12 28.72 -3.31
CA TYR A 520 -15.75 29.44 -2.21
C TYR A 520 -14.78 29.73 -1.07
N THR A 521 -14.88 30.93 -0.49
CA THR A 521 -14.19 31.30 0.75
C THR A 521 -15.21 31.80 1.77
N SER A 522 -14.98 31.47 3.05
CA SER A 522 -15.72 32.01 4.20
C SER A 522 -15.40 33.49 4.50
N GLY A 523 -14.38 34.06 3.84
CA GLY A 523 -13.93 35.45 4.04
C GLY A 523 -12.91 35.62 5.17
N ASN A 524 -12.52 34.53 5.85
CA ASN A 524 -11.41 34.52 6.81
C ASN A 524 -10.06 34.33 6.08
N ASP A 525 -9.75 35.22 5.13
CA ASP A 525 -8.62 35.03 4.22
C ASP A 525 -7.27 35.37 4.88
N GLN A 526 -6.44 34.33 5.09
CA GLN A 526 -5.02 34.45 5.44
C GLN A 526 -4.11 34.28 4.21
N ILE A 527 -4.63 34.60 3.02
CA ILE A 527 -3.89 34.54 1.76
C ILE A 527 -2.89 35.70 1.74
N ARG A 528 -1.60 35.39 1.56
CA ARG A 528 -0.53 36.38 1.35
C ARG A 528 -0.24 36.61 -0.13
N SER A 529 -0.19 35.54 -0.90
CA SER A 529 0.20 35.57 -2.32
C SER A 529 -0.28 34.30 -3.01
N LEU A 530 -1.36 34.42 -3.79
CA LEU A 530 -1.87 33.35 -4.64
C LEU A 530 -2.09 33.88 -6.06
N PHE A 531 -1.44 33.25 -7.03
CA PHE A 531 -1.54 33.64 -8.43
C PHE A 531 -2.40 32.63 -9.20
N TRP A 532 -3.27 33.12 -10.08
CA TRP A 532 -4.10 32.26 -10.92
C TRP A 532 -4.09 32.71 -12.37
N ASN A 533 -4.18 31.75 -13.28
CA ASN A 533 -4.10 32.03 -14.70
C ASN A 533 -5.42 32.62 -15.20
N LYS A 534 -5.44 33.92 -15.45
CA LYS A 534 -6.67 34.62 -15.85
C LYS A 534 -7.12 34.32 -17.28
N ASP A 535 -6.24 33.75 -18.10
CA ASP A 535 -6.52 33.43 -19.50
C ASP A 535 -7.09 32.01 -19.67
N LYS A 536 -7.01 31.16 -18.64
CA LYS A 536 -7.61 29.82 -18.66
C LYS A 536 -9.12 29.91 -18.54
N GLN A 537 -9.80 29.03 -19.26
CA GLN A 537 -11.26 29.10 -19.40
C GLN A 537 -11.96 28.77 -18.07
N GLN A 538 -12.92 29.61 -17.70
CA GLN A 538 -13.96 29.26 -16.74
C GLN A 538 -15.24 28.94 -17.52
N ILE A 539 -15.73 27.71 -17.38
CA ILE A 539 -16.91 27.22 -18.10
C ILE A 539 -18.02 26.97 -17.07
N VAL A 540 -19.16 27.61 -17.27
CA VAL A 540 -20.35 27.43 -16.42
C VAL A 540 -21.51 27.04 -17.30
N ASN A 541 -22.12 25.88 -17.04
CA ASN A 541 -23.24 25.36 -17.85
C ASN A 541 -22.91 25.27 -19.35
N GLY A 542 -21.68 24.84 -19.66
CA GLY A 542 -21.18 24.75 -21.04
C GLY A 542 -20.87 26.10 -21.72
N VAL A 543 -21.01 27.22 -21.01
CA VAL A 543 -20.73 28.57 -21.52
C VAL A 543 -19.41 29.07 -20.96
N ILE A 544 -18.50 29.48 -21.84
CA ILE A 544 -17.24 30.13 -21.46
C ILE A 544 -17.55 31.54 -20.94
N ARG A 545 -17.04 31.87 -19.75
CA ARG A 545 -17.15 33.23 -19.20
C ARG A 545 -16.30 34.21 -20.01
N THR A 546 -16.87 35.38 -20.29
CA THR A 546 -16.13 36.49 -20.92
C THR A 546 -15.24 37.23 -19.92
N ASN A 547 -15.62 37.22 -18.63
CA ASN A 547 -14.87 37.83 -17.54
C ASN A 547 -14.63 36.77 -16.46
N ASN A 548 -13.41 36.26 -16.40
CA ASN A 548 -12.99 35.33 -15.38
C ASN A 548 -12.88 36.04 -14.02
N VAL A 549 -13.24 35.33 -12.95
CA VAL A 549 -13.15 35.83 -11.57
C VAL A 549 -12.23 34.94 -10.74
N ALA A 550 -11.54 35.52 -9.76
CA ALA A 550 -10.68 34.75 -8.86
C ALA A 550 -11.50 33.81 -7.95
N PHE A 551 -12.63 34.31 -7.42
CA PHE A 551 -13.49 33.60 -6.47
C PHE A 551 -14.87 33.31 -7.07
N GLY A 552 -15.33 32.06 -6.94
CA GLY A 552 -16.61 31.64 -7.50
C GLY A 552 -17.84 32.24 -6.80
N ASN A 553 -17.72 32.59 -5.52
CA ASN A 553 -18.79 33.24 -4.75
C ASN A 553 -18.81 34.77 -4.85
N GLY A 554 -17.95 35.37 -5.70
CA GLY A 554 -17.91 36.81 -5.93
C GLY A 554 -17.11 37.62 -4.89
N ASN A 555 -16.46 36.96 -3.93
CA ASN A 555 -15.55 37.62 -3.01
C ASN A 555 -14.29 38.14 -3.72
N SER A 556 -13.53 39.00 -3.05
CA SER A 556 -12.27 39.53 -3.55
C SER A 556 -11.25 39.61 -2.44
N SER A 557 -10.00 39.31 -2.75
CA SER A 557 -8.85 39.53 -1.88
C SER A 557 -7.75 40.21 -2.68
N PRO A 558 -7.11 41.28 -2.14
CA PRO A 558 -6.00 41.95 -2.82
C PRO A 558 -4.78 41.03 -2.99
N ASN A 559 -4.73 39.93 -2.24
CA ASN A 559 -3.62 38.99 -2.21
C ASN A 559 -3.80 37.81 -3.19
N VAL A 560 -4.89 37.82 -3.98
CA VAL A 560 -5.12 36.87 -5.07
C VAL A 560 -5.04 37.60 -6.41
N THR A 561 -4.01 37.29 -7.19
CA THR A 561 -3.66 38.04 -8.40
C THR A 561 -3.85 37.21 -9.66
N GLY A 562 -4.63 37.73 -10.62
CA GLY A 562 -4.78 37.13 -11.94
C GLY A 562 -3.62 37.50 -12.86
N VAL A 563 -2.89 36.50 -13.34
CA VAL A 563 -1.72 36.66 -14.23
C VAL A 563 -2.04 36.04 -15.59
N SER A 564 -1.59 36.65 -16.69
CA SER A 564 -1.81 36.10 -18.03
C SER A 564 -1.02 34.80 -18.22
N ASP A 565 -1.43 33.94 -19.15
CA ASP A 565 -0.72 32.68 -19.41
C ASP A 565 0.71 32.94 -19.90
N GLY A 566 0.88 33.95 -20.75
CA GLY A 566 2.18 34.38 -21.25
C GLY A 566 3.08 34.92 -20.14
N ASP A 567 2.55 35.76 -19.25
CA ASP A 567 3.31 36.30 -18.13
C ASP A 567 3.67 35.20 -17.13
N MET A 568 2.75 34.28 -16.83
CA MET A 568 3.01 33.14 -15.94
C MET A 568 4.15 32.26 -16.45
N ARG A 569 4.29 32.11 -17.77
CA ARG A 569 5.41 31.36 -18.37
C ARG A 569 6.70 32.20 -18.49
N GLY A 570 6.60 33.50 -18.25
CA GLY A 570 7.68 34.46 -18.42
C GLY A 570 8.61 34.54 -17.22
N ARG A 571 9.84 34.99 -17.49
CA ARG A 571 10.86 35.23 -16.45
C ARG A 571 10.41 36.24 -15.39
N VAL A 572 9.57 37.22 -15.79
CA VAL A 572 9.02 38.23 -14.88
C VAL A 572 8.21 37.60 -13.74
N PHE A 573 7.43 36.55 -14.03
CA PHE A 573 6.64 35.87 -13.01
C PHE A 573 7.51 35.04 -12.07
N VAL A 574 8.56 34.39 -12.59
CA VAL A 574 9.62 33.75 -11.79
C VAL A 574 10.28 34.76 -10.84
N ASP A 575 10.70 35.92 -11.37
CA ASP A 575 11.33 36.96 -10.57
C ASP A 575 10.37 37.50 -9.51
N MET A 576 9.08 37.63 -9.82
CA MET A 576 8.06 38.01 -8.84
C MET A 576 7.93 36.96 -7.72
N LEU A 577 7.81 35.67 -8.06
CA LEU A 577 7.75 34.57 -7.08
C LEU A 577 9.02 34.50 -6.21
N ASN A 578 10.19 34.82 -6.76
CA ASN A 578 11.44 34.87 -5.99
C ASN A 578 11.55 36.10 -5.06
N ASN A 579 10.68 37.11 -5.24
CA ASN A 579 10.70 38.37 -4.48
C ASN A 579 9.59 38.47 -3.41
N THR A 580 8.72 37.46 -3.27
CA THR A 580 7.62 37.46 -2.29
C THR A 580 8.07 37.17 -0.84
N GLY A 581 9.31 36.74 -0.64
CA GLY A 581 10.01 36.82 0.65
C GLY A 581 10.08 35.55 1.49
N PHE A 582 9.53 34.41 1.05
CA PHE A 582 9.75 33.14 1.74
C PHE A 582 10.99 32.40 1.22
N TYR A 583 11.15 32.25 -0.10
CA TYR A 583 12.27 31.56 -0.74
C TYR A 583 12.54 32.14 -2.14
N SER A 584 13.72 31.88 -2.72
CA SER A 584 14.18 32.52 -3.97
C SER A 584 14.79 31.54 -5.00
N ASN A 585 14.16 30.38 -5.22
CA ASN A 585 14.66 29.32 -6.11
C ASN A 585 13.65 28.86 -7.18
N TRP A 586 12.66 29.66 -7.54
CA TRP A 586 11.81 29.39 -8.70
C TRP A 586 12.61 29.54 -10.01
N THR A 587 12.35 28.66 -10.96
CA THR A 587 12.83 28.74 -12.36
C THR A 587 11.74 28.28 -13.33
N ASN A 588 11.90 28.45 -14.64
CA ASN A 588 10.90 28.08 -15.67
C ASN A 588 11.49 27.36 -16.89
N ASP A 589 12.65 26.72 -16.74
CA ASP A 589 13.32 26.01 -17.85
C ASP A 589 12.67 24.65 -18.22
N TYR A 590 11.61 24.25 -17.51
CA TYR A 590 10.89 22.98 -17.64
C TYR A 590 9.36 23.20 -17.61
N LEU A 591 8.54 22.13 -17.60
CA LEU A 591 7.06 22.18 -17.50
C LEU A 591 6.36 23.11 -18.51
N GLY A 592 6.84 23.16 -19.75
CA GLY A 592 6.28 24.03 -20.78
C GLY A 592 6.45 25.53 -20.48
N GLY A 593 7.40 25.89 -19.63
CA GLY A 593 7.69 27.26 -19.24
C GLY A 593 6.97 27.73 -17.99
N TYR A 594 6.15 26.90 -17.32
CA TYR A 594 5.60 27.29 -16.02
C TYR A 594 6.66 27.17 -14.91
N PRO A 595 6.61 28.04 -13.88
CA PRO A 595 7.61 28.02 -12.84
C PRO A 595 7.56 26.72 -12.03
N TYR A 596 8.70 26.18 -11.70
CA TYR A 596 8.84 25.12 -10.72
C TYR A 596 9.95 25.50 -9.75
N TYR A 597 9.89 24.90 -8.57
CA TYR A 597 10.87 25.13 -7.53
C TYR A 597 12.06 24.18 -7.73
N LEU A 598 13.29 24.72 -7.67
CA LEU A 598 14.51 23.92 -7.63
C LEU A 598 14.96 23.76 -6.17
N ASP A 599 15.12 22.50 -5.76
CA ASP A 599 15.64 22.12 -4.45
C ASP A 599 17.10 22.54 -4.26
#